data_AF-A0A7J5VAG6-F1
#
_entry.id   AF-A0A7J5VAG6-F1
#
_cell.length_a   1.000
_cell.length_b   1.000
_cell.length_c   1.000
_cell.angle_alpha   90.00
_cell.angle_beta   90.00
_cell.angle_gamma   90.00
#
_symmetry.space_group_name_H-M   'P 1'
#
loop_
_entity.id
_entity.type
_entity.pdbx_description
1 polymer ?
#
loop_
_entity_poly.entity_id
_entity_poly.type
_entity_poly.pdbx_seq_one_letter_code
_entity_poly.pdbx_strand_id
1 'polypeptide(L)'
;MLLLRIKQYPKYFLWLAVGLVIITLLFLTFFYNKRQSVIIKKIASSELALSDSLGMPYGILYHQNKILILDKKPIGSNNQVAIYDTKTGKLISAFGRSGPGPGEFLSVKSIAENVVNPKLITIFDSGLLRFSVFDCRRPDYSPAKR
;
A
#
# COMPACT_ATOMS: atom_id res chain seq x y z
N MET A 1 45.57 -34.47 46.56
CA MET A 1 44.58 -33.74 47.38
C MET A 1 43.56 -32.92 46.56
N LEU A 2 43.42 -33.14 45.23
CA LEU A 2 42.37 -32.49 44.40
C LEU A 2 41.14 -33.39 44.17
N LEU A 3 41.32 -34.72 44.20
CA LEU A 3 40.27 -35.69 43.84
C LEU A 3 39.19 -35.90 44.92
N LEU A 4 39.46 -35.54 46.17
CA LEU A 4 38.50 -35.65 47.28
C LEU A 4 37.50 -34.49 47.34
N ARG A 5 37.74 -33.40 46.60
CA ARG A 5 36.89 -32.19 46.62
C ARG A 5 35.64 -32.32 45.73
N ILE A 6 35.57 -33.34 44.86
CA ILE A 6 34.49 -33.53 43.89
C ILE A 6 33.25 -34.17 44.55
N LYS A 7 33.40 -34.93 45.63
CA LYS A 7 32.28 -35.58 46.34
C LYS A 7 31.36 -34.61 47.10
N GLN A 8 31.76 -33.34 47.26
CA GLN A 8 31.05 -32.36 48.09
C GLN A 8 30.13 -31.40 47.32
N TYR A 9 30.14 -31.43 45.98
CA TYR A 9 29.36 -30.50 45.15
C TYR A 9 28.30 -31.12 44.21
N PRO A 10 27.72 -32.32 44.47
CA PRO A 10 26.71 -32.87 43.56
C PRO A 10 25.44 -32.01 43.50
N LYS A 11 25.09 -31.33 44.61
CA LYS A 11 23.94 -30.43 44.67
C LYS A 11 24.15 -29.18 43.81
N TYR A 12 25.32 -28.54 43.87
CA TYR A 12 25.61 -27.34 43.07
C TYR A 12 25.71 -27.66 41.58
N PHE A 13 26.24 -28.83 41.21
CA PHE A 13 26.24 -29.31 39.84
C PHE A 13 24.82 -29.56 39.30
N LEU A 14 23.96 -30.17 40.12
CA LEU A 14 22.55 -30.35 39.77
C LEU A 14 21.82 -29.00 39.57
N TRP A 15 22.01 -28.04 40.46
CA TRP A 15 21.43 -26.69 40.32
C TRP A 15 21.95 -25.94 39.09
N LEU A 16 23.23 -26.11 38.73
CA LEU A 16 23.82 -25.55 37.52
C LEU A 16 23.19 -26.16 36.25
N ALA A 17 23.02 -27.48 36.23
CA ALA A 17 22.35 -28.18 35.13
C ALA A 17 20.89 -27.74 34.98
N VAL A 18 20.15 -27.62 36.09
CA VAL A 18 18.77 -27.10 36.11
C VAL A 18 18.73 -25.65 35.58
N GLY A 19 19.67 -24.80 35.99
CA GLY A 19 19.79 -23.43 35.49
C GLY A 19 20.01 -23.35 33.98
N LEU A 20 20.87 -24.20 33.42
CA LEU A 20 21.13 -24.26 31.98
C LEU A 20 19.89 -24.72 31.18
N VAL A 21 19.13 -25.67 31.71
CA VAL A 21 17.86 -26.12 31.11
C VAL A 21 16.84 -24.99 31.11
N ILE A 22 16.71 -24.24 32.21
CA ILE A 22 15.80 -23.09 32.28
C ILE A 22 16.20 -22.01 31.26
N ILE A 23 17.49 -21.68 31.16
CA ILE A 23 17.99 -20.68 30.21
C ILE A 23 17.71 -21.10 28.76
N THR A 24 17.93 -22.37 28.42
CA THR A 24 17.64 -22.88 27.07
C THR A 24 16.14 -22.88 26.76
N LEU A 25 15.28 -23.23 27.72
CA LEU A 25 13.82 -23.14 27.56
C LEU A 25 13.36 -21.68 27.39
N LEU A 26 13.90 -20.74 28.15
CA LEU A 26 13.61 -19.31 28.00
C LEU A 26 14.07 -18.79 26.64
N PHE A 27 15.27 -19.20 26.19
CA PHE A 27 15.79 -18.83 24.88
C PHE A 27 14.91 -19.38 23.74
N LEU A 28 14.53 -20.66 23.80
CA LEU A 28 13.62 -21.26 22.81
C LEU A 28 12.27 -20.54 22.78
N THR A 29 11.72 -20.19 23.93
CA THR A 29 10.43 -19.46 24.04
C THR A 29 10.55 -18.05 23.46
N PHE A 30 11.65 -17.34 23.74
CA PHE A 30 11.92 -16.02 23.17
C PHE A 30 12.02 -16.06 21.64
N PHE A 31 12.77 -17.02 21.08
CA PHE A 31 12.90 -17.18 19.64
C PHE A 31 11.60 -17.64 18.98
N TYR A 32 10.84 -18.52 19.64
CA TYR A 32 9.51 -18.93 19.17
C TYR A 32 8.55 -17.74 19.09
N ASN A 33 8.46 -16.93 20.15
CA ASN A 33 7.61 -15.74 20.20
C ASN A 33 8.06 -14.66 19.21
N LYS A 34 9.37 -14.43 19.09
CA LYS A 34 9.93 -13.50 18.09
C LYS A 34 9.60 -13.96 16.66
N ARG A 35 9.69 -15.26 16.37
CA ARG A 35 9.34 -15.81 15.06
C ARG A 35 7.84 -15.66 14.74
N GLN A 36 6.96 -15.87 15.71
CA GLN A 36 5.52 -15.63 15.55
C GLN A 36 5.21 -14.15 15.28
N SER A 37 5.93 -13.21 15.90
CA SER A 37 5.74 -11.77 15.62
C SER A 37 6.10 -11.36 14.18
N VAL A 38 6.95 -12.14 13.51
CA VAL A 38 7.31 -11.94 12.10
C VAL A 38 6.32 -12.67 11.17
N ILE A 39 5.62 -13.71 11.65
CA ILE A 39 4.68 -14.49 10.86
C ILE A 39 3.27 -13.91 11.02
N ILE A 40 2.92 -13.04 10.06
CA ILE A 40 1.56 -12.54 9.78
C ILE A 40 0.94 -11.73 10.93
N LYS A 41 1.34 -10.46 11.00
CA LYS A 41 0.40 -9.44 11.44
C LYS A 41 -0.78 -9.50 10.47
N LYS A 42 -1.93 -10.04 10.90
CA LYS A 42 -3.16 -10.13 10.12
C LYS A 42 -3.36 -8.76 9.46
N ILE A 43 -3.23 -8.70 8.13
CA ILE A 43 -3.45 -7.45 7.40
C ILE A 43 -4.90 -7.10 7.68
N ALA A 44 -5.12 -6.09 8.51
CA ALA A 44 -6.46 -5.58 8.76
C ALA A 44 -6.96 -5.00 7.44
N SER A 45 -7.77 -5.77 6.72
CA SER A 45 -8.44 -5.32 5.50
C SER A 45 -9.72 -4.61 5.90
N SER A 46 -9.81 -3.32 5.61
CA SER A 46 -11.07 -2.57 5.65
C SER A 46 -11.51 -2.27 4.22
N GLU A 47 -12.76 -2.57 3.90
CA GLU A 47 -13.35 -2.20 2.62
C GLU A 47 -13.84 -0.74 2.69
N LEU A 48 -13.40 0.09 1.75
CA LEU A 48 -13.93 1.43 1.57
C LEU A 48 -15.07 1.36 0.56
N ALA A 49 -16.31 1.51 1.03
CA ALA A 49 -17.47 1.62 0.14
C ALA A 49 -17.41 2.98 -0.59
N LEU A 50 -17.37 2.95 -1.91
CA LEU A 50 -17.42 4.17 -2.73
C LEU A 50 -18.87 4.63 -2.90
N SER A 51 -19.08 5.96 -2.95
CA SER A 51 -20.44 6.54 -3.01
C SER A 51 -21.18 6.26 -4.32
N ASP A 52 -20.45 6.01 -5.41
CA ASP A 52 -21.00 5.73 -6.73
C ASP A 52 -20.60 4.33 -7.21
N SER A 53 -21.37 3.80 -8.17
CA SER A 53 -21.05 2.53 -8.82
C SER A 53 -19.88 2.72 -9.78
N LEU A 54 -18.77 2.01 -9.52
CA LEU A 54 -17.69 1.87 -10.50
C LEU A 54 -18.19 1.07 -11.70
N GLY A 55 -17.78 1.47 -12.90
CA GLY A 55 -18.06 0.75 -14.13
C GLY A 55 -17.14 -0.45 -14.28
N MET A 56 -16.02 -0.23 -14.97
CA MET A 56 -14.96 -1.22 -15.12
C MET A 56 -13.64 -0.59 -14.63
N PRO A 57 -13.41 -0.55 -13.30
CA PRO A 57 -12.17 -0.02 -12.75
C PRO A 57 -10.98 -0.93 -13.09
N TYR A 58 -9.86 -0.35 -13.52
CA TYR A 58 -8.67 -1.12 -13.94
C TYR A 58 -7.34 -0.51 -13.48
N GLY A 59 -7.37 0.67 -12.85
CA GLY A 59 -6.19 1.31 -12.29
C GLY A 59 -6.54 2.10 -11.04
N ILE A 60 -5.61 2.16 -10.11
CA ILE A 60 -5.78 2.86 -8.84
C ILE A 60 -4.48 3.57 -8.45
N LEU A 61 -4.60 4.77 -7.91
CA LEU A 61 -3.51 5.52 -7.28
C LEU A 61 -3.99 6.09 -5.96
N TYR A 62 -3.33 5.70 -4.87
CA TYR A 62 -3.53 6.32 -3.58
C TYR A 62 -2.61 7.55 -3.48
N HIS A 63 -3.20 8.73 -3.24
CA HIS A 63 -2.46 9.98 -3.13
C HIS A 63 -3.01 10.81 -1.95
N GLN A 64 -2.24 10.87 -0.87
CA GLN A 64 -2.61 11.60 0.36
C GLN A 64 -3.97 11.15 0.93
N ASN A 65 -5.00 12.00 0.88
CA ASN A 65 -6.36 11.70 1.32
C ASN A 65 -7.31 11.42 0.15
N LYS A 66 -6.75 11.12 -1.03
CA LYS A 66 -7.50 10.85 -2.24
C LYS A 66 -7.15 9.49 -2.83
N ILE A 67 -8.15 8.83 -3.40
CA ILE A 67 -7.96 7.67 -4.27
C ILE A 67 -8.37 8.09 -5.67
N LEU A 68 -7.45 7.96 -6.61
CA LEU A 68 -7.74 8.14 -8.02
C LEU A 68 -7.98 6.76 -8.63
N ILE A 69 -9.11 6.59 -9.28
CA ILE A 69 -9.49 5.34 -9.91
C ILE A 69 -9.62 5.62 -11.41
N LEU A 70 -8.89 4.82 -12.20
CA LEU A 70 -9.13 4.70 -13.62
C LEU A 70 -10.32 3.79 -13.80
N ASP A 71 -11.43 4.37 -14.22
CA ASP A 71 -12.68 3.67 -14.43
C ASP A 71 -13.02 3.72 -15.91
N LYS A 72 -12.99 2.56 -16.56
CA LYS A 72 -13.39 2.47 -17.95
C LYS A 72 -14.90 2.47 -17.92
N LYS A 73 -15.47 3.67 -18.04
CA LYS A 73 -16.88 3.88 -18.36
C LYS A 73 -17.84 3.31 -17.30
N PRO A 74 -18.22 4.10 -16.27
CA PRO A 74 -19.43 3.84 -15.52
C PRO A 74 -20.67 4.23 -16.33
N ILE A 75 -21.81 3.59 -16.02
CA ILE A 75 -23.13 3.96 -16.55
C ILE A 75 -23.37 5.46 -16.21
N GLY A 76 -23.38 6.33 -17.22
CA GLY A 76 -23.81 7.73 -17.07
C GLY A 76 -22.74 8.82 -17.07
N SER A 77 -21.43 8.51 -17.12
CA SER A 77 -20.40 9.55 -17.34
C SER A 77 -19.31 9.12 -18.31
N ASN A 78 -18.79 10.07 -19.11
CA ASN A 78 -17.68 9.85 -20.05
C ASN A 78 -16.31 10.01 -19.39
N ASN A 79 -16.25 10.18 -18.06
CA ASN A 79 -15.00 10.42 -17.35
C ASN A 79 -14.15 9.14 -17.26
N GLN A 80 -12.83 9.30 -17.36
CA GLN A 80 -11.86 8.18 -17.34
C GLN A 80 -11.13 8.07 -16.00
N VAL A 81 -11.11 9.16 -15.23
CA VAL A 81 -10.46 9.24 -13.92
C VAL A 81 -11.45 9.79 -12.91
N ALA A 82 -11.73 9.04 -11.86
CA ALA A 82 -12.56 9.46 -10.73
C ALA A 82 -11.68 9.65 -9.48
N ILE A 83 -11.97 10.67 -8.68
CA ILE A 83 -11.22 11.02 -7.48
C ILE A 83 -12.15 10.90 -6.27
N TYR A 84 -11.81 10.03 -5.34
CA TYR A 84 -12.57 9.75 -4.13
C TYR A 84 -11.81 10.19 -2.88
N ASP A 85 -12.55 10.56 -1.85
CA ASP A 85 -12.00 10.80 -0.51
C ASP A 85 -11.69 9.48 0.19
N THR A 86 -10.47 9.33 0.72
CA THR A 86 -10.00 8.05 1.31
C THR A 86 -10.69 7.69 2.62
N LYS A 87 -11.31 8.65 3.30
CA LYS A 87 -11.94 8.44 4.61
C LYS A 87 -13.43 8.11 4.47
N THR A 88 -14.10 8.79 3.55
CA THR A 88 -15.55 8.73 3.39
C THR A 88 -15.98 7.91 2.19
N GLY A 89 -15.08 7.64 1.24
CA GLY A 89 -15.41 6.97 -0.03
C GLY A 89 -16.24 7.84 -0.98
N LYS A 90 -16.46 9.11 -0.64
CA LYS A 90 -17.26 10.03 -1.46
C LYS A 90 -16.49 10.47 -2.70
N LEU A 91 -17.17 10.50 -3.85
CA LEU A 91 -16.66 11.11 -5.07
C LEU A 91 -16.43 12.61 -4.82
N ILE A 92 -15.18 13.06 -5.01
CA ILE A 92 -14.77 14.46 -4.93
C ILE A 92 -14.95 15.13 -6.30
N SER A 93 -14.46 14.48 -7.35
CA SER A 93 -14.49 15.00 -8.72
C SER A 93 -14.11 13.89 -9.71
N ALA A 94 -14.35 14.11 -11.00
CA ALA A 94 -13.91 13.22 -12.07
C ALA A 94 -13.52 14.04 -13.31
N PHE A 95 -12.62 13.49 -14.13
CA PHE A 95 -12.12 14.14 -15.33
C PHE A 95 -11.71 13.14 -16.42
N GLY A 96 -11.37 13.69 -17.59
CA GLY A 96 -11.11 12.93 -18.80
C GLY A 96 -12.37 12.74 -19.63
N ARG A 97 -12.22 12.59 -20.93
CA ARG A 97 -13.30 12.09 -21.81
C ARG A 97 -12.71 11.38 -23.01
N SER A 98 -13.54 10.65 -23.75
CA SER A 98 -13.07 10.02 -24.97
C SER A 98 -12.65 11.06 -26.01
N GLY A 99 -11.43 10.95 -26.53
CA GLY A 99 -10.95 11.79 -27.62
C GLY A 99 -9.42 11.97 -27.64
N PRO A 100 -8.86 12.58 -28.70
CA PRO A 100 -7.43 12.80 -28.84
C PRO A 100 -6.93 14.14 -28.27
N GLY A 101 -7.83 15.05 -27.91
CA GLY A 101 -7.52 16.41 -27.46
C GLY A 101 -6.81 16.50 -26.11
N PRO A 102 -6.43 17.72 -25.68
CA PRO A 102 -5.91 17.96 -24.34
C PRO A 102 -6.92 17.55 -23.26
N GLY A 103 -6.48 16.73 -22.29
CA GLY A 103 -7.37 16.19 -21.25
C GLY A 103 -8.32 15.10 -21.74
N GLU A 104 -8.24 14.69 -23.00
CA GLU A 104 -9.00 13.57 -23.56
C GLU A 104 -8.13 12.31 -23.64
N PHE A 105 -8.78 11.15 -23.66
CA PHE A 105 -8.15 9.84 -23.62
C PHE A 105 -8.83 8.85 -24.56
N LEU A 106 -8.09 7.92 -25.13
CA LEU A 106 -8.60 6.79 -25.93
C LEU A 106 -8.46 5.46 -25.20
N SER A 107 -7.30 5.18 -24.59
CA SER A 107 -7.03 3.92 -23.91
C SER A 107 -5.97 4.11 -22.83
N VAL A 108 -6.38 4.73 -21.72
CA VAL A 108 -5.53 4.86 -20.52
C VAL A 108 -5.13 3.47 -20.02
N LYS A 109 -3.87 3.32 -19.64
CA LYS A 109 -3.32 2.06 -19.12
C LYS A 109 -2.74 2.19 -17.72
N SER A 110 -2.18 3.35 -17.39
CA SER A 110 -1.58 3.55 -16.09
C SER A 110 -1.69 4.99 -15.63
N ILE A 111 -1.65 5.13 -14.31
CA ILE A 111 -1.59 6.38 -13.58
C ILE A 111 -0.48 6.25 -12.54
N ALA A 112 0.33 7.28 -12.37
CA ALA A 112 1.42 7.31 -11.41
C ALA A 112 1.60 8.71 -10.84
N GLU A 113 2.06 8.79 -9.59
CA GLU A 113 2.52 10.05 -9.00
C GLU A 113 3.89 10.43 -9.56
N ASN A 114 4.13 11.72 -9.75
CA ASN A 114 5.46 12.22 -10.08
C ASN A 114 6.32 12.24 -8.80
N VAL A 115 7.44 11.52 -8.85
CA VAL A 115 8.36 11.35 -7.72
C VAL A 115 8.98 12.67 -7.25
N VAL A 116 9.19 13.62 -8.15
CA VAL A 116 9.82 14.92 -7.85
C VAL A 116 8.79 15.93 -7.35
N ASN A 117 7.61 15.95 -7.95
CA ASN A 117 6.52 16.83 -7.56
C ASN A 117 5.24 16.01 -7.32
N PRO A 118 4.94 15.60 -6.08
CA PRO A 118 3.80 14.73 -5.78
C PRO A 118 2.45 15.37 -6.11
N LYS A 119 2.39 16.69 -6.34
CA LYS A 119 1.16 17.36 -6.82
C LYS A 119 0.83 16.97 -8.26
N LEU A 120 1.80 16.47 -9.00
CA LEU A 120 1.65 16.07 -10.39
C LEU A 120 1.45 14.56 -10.47
N ILE A 121 0.50 14.16 -11.31
CA ILE A 121 0.28 12.79 -11.71
C ILE A 121 0.53 12.66 -13.21
N THR A 122 1.05 11.51 -13.60
CA THR A 122 1.27 11.15 -15.00
C THR A 122 0.30 10.06 -15.38
N ILE A 123 -0.36 10.23 -16.52
CA ILE A 123 -1.28 9.26 -17.09
C ILE A 123 -0.73 8.80 -18.43
N PHE A 124 -0.62 7.49 -18.62
CA PHE A 124 -0.22 6.89 -19.89
C PHE A 124 -1.45 6.43 -20.67
N ASP A 125 -1.64 7.00 -21.85
CA ASP A 125 -2.64 6.58 -22.81
C ASP A 125 -1.99 5.81 -23.95
N SER A 126 -2.26 4.51 -24.00
CA SER A 126 -1.74 3.61 -25.05
C SER A 126 -2.40 3.81 -26.41
N GLY A 127 -3.64 4.31 -26.45
CA GLY A 127 -4.35 4.57 -27.70
C GLY A 127 -3.85 5.84 -28.38
N LEU A 128 -3.32 6.79 -27.60
CA LEU A 128 -2.70 8.01 -28.10
C LEU A 128 -1.16 7.97 -28.11
N LEU A 129 -0.56 6.89 -27.61
CA LEU A 129 0.88 6.77 -27.37
C LEU A 129 1.45 7.99 -26.62
N ARG A 130 0.69 8.48 -25.64
CA ARG A 130 0.93 9.78 -24.98
C ARG A 130 1.00 9.63 -23.47
N PHE A 131 1.98 10.28 -22.87
CA PHE A 131 1.95 10.59 -21.44
C PHE A 131 1.42 12.01 -21.25
N SER A 132 0.49 12.17 -20.30
CA SER A 132 -0.09 13.46 -19.94
C SER A 132 0.16 13.73 -18.45
N VAL A 133 0.51 14.96 -18.11
CA VAL A 133 0.81 15.38 -16.73
C VAL A 133 -0.29 16.31 -16.24
N PHE A 134 -0.83 16.03 -15.05
CA PHE A 134 -1.94 16.77 -14.44
C PHE A 134 -1.62 17.16 -13.00
N ASP A 135 -2.17 18.28 -12.52
CA ASP A 135 -2.19 18.60 -11.09
C ASP A 135 -3.37 17.87 -10.43
N CYS A 136 -3.10 16.99 -9.46
CA CYS A 136 -4.13 16.20 -8.77
C CYS A 136 -5.10 17.05 -7.92
N ARG A 137 -4.80 18.34 -7.72
CA ARG A 137 -5.66 19.33 -7.05
C ARG A 137 -6.54 20.09 -8.03
N ARG A 138 -6.14 20.17 -9.30
CA ARG A 138 -6.83 20.85 -10.41
C ARG A 138 -6.72 20.03 -11.68
N PRO A 139 -7.39 18.86 -11.75
CA PRO A 139 -7.29 17.99 -12.91
C PRO A 139 -7.95 18.56 -14.17
N ASP A 140 -8.79 19.58 -14.03
CA ASP A 140 -9.36 20.42 -15.08
C ASP A 140 -8.33 21.38 -15.72
N TYR A 141 -7.17 21.55 -15.09
CA TYR A 141 -6.13 22.47 -15.55
C TYR A 141 -5.06 21.72 -16.35
N SER A 142 -5.15 21.80 -17.69
CA SER A 142 -4.02 21.49 -18.56
C SER A 142 -3.04 22.68 -18.49
N PRO A 143 -1.80 22.51 -18.01
CA PRO A 143 -0.85 23.61 -18.04
C PRO A 143 -0.61 23.98 -19.50
N ALA A 144 -1.01 25.19 -19.88
CA ALA A 144 -0.71 25.77 -21.18
C ALA A 144 0.78 25.56 -21.47
N LYS A 145 1.08 24.96 -22.62
CA LYS A 145 2.44 24.74 -23.11
C LYS A 145 3.23 26.05 -23.00
N ARG A 146 4.36 26.03 -22.29
CA ARG A 146 5.48 26.94 -22.57
C ARG A 146 6.29 26.36 -23.70
#